data_AF-A0A522YTF7-F1
#
_entry.id   AF-A0A522YTF7-F1
#
_cell.length_a   1.000
_cell.length_b   1.000
_cell.length_c   1.000
_cell.angle_alpha   90.00
_cell.angle_beta   90.00
_cell.angle_gamma   90.00
#
_symmetry.space_group_name_H-M   'P 1'
#
loop_
_entity.id
_entity.type
_entity.pdbx_description
1 polymer ?
#
loop_
_entity_poly.entity_id
_entity_poly.type
_entity_poly.pdbx_seq_one_letter_code
_entity_poly.pdbx_strand_id
1 'polypeptide(L)'
;MEDASLPPPPAPALCWDCGRALEPADRFCRFCGQGQGEHVTWYYRRWGILVATGLGLGPFGLVLVRRTPVMAPPEKWAWAAGIAAVTVWLGYRLYQAVLMVKAVLGMASGQF
;
A
#
# COMPACT_ATOMS: atom_id res chain seq x y z
N MET A 1 31.29 -44.72 -1.26
CA MET A 1 29.88 -44.76 -1.69
C MET A 1 29.18 -43.75 -0.79
N GLU A 2 29.47 -42.48 -1.01
CA GLU A 2 28.76 -41.40 -0.33
C GLU A 2 27.39 -41.28 -1.01
N ASP A 3 26.36 -41.75 -0.32
CA ASP A 3 24.99 -41.32 -0.52
C ASP A 3 24.96 -39.80 -0.34
N ALA A 4 25.11 -39.07 -1.44
CA ALA A 4 24.89 -37.64 -1.50
C ALA A 4 23.42 -37.38 -1.19
N SER A 5 23.11 -37.18 0.09
CA SER A 5 21.78 -36.78 0.53
C SER A 5 21.48 -35.43 -0.12
N LEU A 6 20.60 -35.46 -1.12
CA LEU A 6 20.06 -34.24 -1.68
C LEU A 6 19.41 -33.45 -0.53
N PRO A 7 19.67 -32.13 -0.42
CA PRO A 7 19.02 -31.31 0.59
C PRO A 7 17.49 -31.48 0.44
N PRO A 8 16.74 -31.49 1.56
CA PRO A 8 15.29 -31.63 1.50
C PRO A 8 14.72 -30.53 0.59
N PRO A 9 13.73 -30.86 -0.25
CA PRO A 9 13.14 -29.88 -1.15
C PRO A 9 12.62 -28.70 -0.33
N PRO A 10 12.79 -27.46 -0.82
CA PRO A 10 12.30 -26.28 -0.12
C PRO A 10 10.79 -26.41 0.11
N ALA A 11 10.35 -26.08 1.33
CA ALA A 11 8.94 -26.15 1.70
C ALA A 11 8.08 -25.36 0.69
N PRO A 12 6.89 -25.88 0.32
CA PRO A 12 6.01 -25.18 -0.61
C PRO A 12 5.64 -23.80 -0.05
N ALA A 13 5.95 -22.76 -0.79
CA ALA A 13 5.58 -21.40 -0.43
C ALA A 13 4.06 -21.22 -0.60
N LEU A 14 3.45 -20.32 0.17
CA LEU A 14 2.06 -19.92 -0.04
C LEU A 14 2.04 -18.60 -0.82
N CYS A 15 1.12 -18.49 -1.77
CA CYS A 15 0.85 -17.23 -2.46
C CYS A 15 0.41 -16.19 -1.43
N TRP A 16 1.07 -15.04 -1.43
CA TRP A 16 0.79 -13.98 -0.46
C TRP A 16 -0.61 -13.35 -0.59
N ASP A 17 -1.21 -13.41 -1.78
CA ASP A 17 -2.52 -12.81 -2.06
C ASP A 17 -3.67 -13.81 -1.82
N CYS A 18 -3.66 -14.96 -2.52
CA CYS A 18 -4.75 -15.94 -2.44
C CYS A 18 -4.53 -17.10 -1.45
N GLY A 19 -3.35 -17.20 -0.82
CA GLY A 19 -3.03 -18.23 0.18
C GLY A 19 -2.88 -19.65 -0.35
N ARG A 20 -2.91 -19.87 -1.68
CA ARG A 20 -2.72 -21.21 -2.26
C ARG A 20 -1.26 -21.64 -2.29
N ALA A 21 -1.04 -22.94 -2.28
CA ALA A 21 0.28 -23.53 -2.46
C ALA A 21 0.89 -23.07 -3.80
N LEU A 22 2.15 -22.67 -3.72
CA LEU A 22 2.96 -22.18 -4.80
C LEU A 22 4.18 -23.09 -4.92
N GLU A 23 4.49 -23.53 -6.14
CA GLU A 23 5.74 -24.23 -6.38
C GLU A 23 6.91 -23.25 -6.18
N PRO A 24 8.03 -23.67 -5.58
CA PRO A 24 9.19 -22.79 -5.34
C PRO A 24 9.75 -22.15 -6.63
N ALA A 25 9.54 -22.78 -7.78
CA ALA A 25 9.98 -22.29 -9.08
C ALA A 25 9.00 -21.30 -9.73
N ASP A 26 7.75 -21.20 -9.25
CA ASP A 26 6.73 -20.35 -9.85
C ASP A 26 6.94 -18.89 -9.43
N ARG A 27 7.12 -18.01 -10.43
CA ARG A 27 7.24 -16.55 -10.22
C ARG A 27 5.90 -15.85 -10.09
N PHE A 28 4.84 -16.51 -10.56
CA PHE A 28 3.47 -16.01 -10.56
C PHE A 28 2.54 -17.08 -10.02
N CYS A 29 1.53 -16.68 -9.27
CA CYS A 29 0.50 -17.61 -8.84
C CYS A 29 -0.37 -18.01 -10.04
N ARG A 30 -0.44 -19.31 -10.35
CA ARG A 30 -1.31 -19.86 -11.41
C ARG A 30 -2.81 -19.60 -11.20
N PHE A 31 -3.23 -19.33 -9.97
CA PHE A 31 -4.62 -19.12 -9.61
C PHE A 31 -5.05 -17.66 -9.64
N CYS A 32 -4.30 -16.76 -9.00
CA CYS A 32 -4.65 -15.33 -8.94
C CYS A 32 -3.83 -14.44 -9.89
N GLY A 33 -2.82 -14.99 -10.56
CA GLY A 33 -1.96 -14.26 -11.49
C GLY A 33 -0.97 -13.29 -10.83
N GLN A 34 -0.95 -13.19 -9.49
CA GLN A 34 -0.06 -12.25 -8.79
C GLN A 34 1.39 -12.72 -8.80
N GLY A 35 2.31 -11.78 -9.05
CA GLY A 35 3.74 -12.00 -8.95
C GLY A 35 4.19 -12.26 -7.51
N GLN A 36 5.21 -13.10 -7.35
CA GLN A 36 5.71 -13.59 -6.06
C GLN A 36 7.17 -13.15 -5.88
N GLY A 37 7.59 -12.95 -4.63
CA GLY A 37 8.98 -12.56 -4.31
C GLY A 37 9.38 -11.23 -4.95
N GLU A 38 10.38 -11.26 -5.85
CA GLU A 38 10.86 -10.07 -6.56
C GLU A 38 10.01 -9.64 -7.77
N HIS A 39 9.10 -10.52 -8.22
CA HIS A 39 8.29 -10.33 -9.43
C HIS A 39 6.93 -9.67 -9.16
N VAL A 40 6.73 -9.09 -7.97
CA VAL A 40 5.53 -8.28 -7.67
C VAL A 40 5.43 -7.07 -8.60
N THR A 41 4.20 -6.77 -9.00
CA THR A 41 3.83 -5.67 -9.89
C THR A 41 4.34 -4.33 -9.35
N TRP A 42 4.75 -3.43 -10.25
CA TRP A 42 5.42 -2.16 -9.91
C TRP A 42 4.65 -1.30 -8.89
N TYR A 43 3.32 -1.35 -8.92
CA TYR A 43 2.45 -0.57 -8.02
C TYR A 43 2.45 -1.09 -6.57
N TYR A 44 2.87 -2.34 -6.33
CA TYR A 44 3.09 -2.90 -4.99
C TYR A 44 4.49 -2.64 -4.44
N ARG A 45 5.39 -2.04 -5.23
CA ARG A 45 6.70 -1.60 -4.72
C ARG A 45 6.54 -0.32 -3.88
N ARG A 46 7.47 -0.08 -2.95
CA ARG A 46 7.53 1.12 -2.08
C ARG A 46 7.25 2.42 -2.85
N TRP A 47 7.91 2.58 -4.00
CA TRP A 47 7.73 3.75 -4.87
C TRP A 47 6.37 3.78 -5.57
N GLY A 48 5.82 2.63 -5.99
CA GLY A 48 4.50 2.54 -6.61
C GLY A 48 3.37 2.94 -5.65
N ILE A 49 3.49 2.58 -4.37
CA ILE A 49 2.55 3.01 -3.32
C ILE A 49 2.64 4.52 -3.11
N LEU A 50 3.84 5.09 -3.04
CA LEU A 50 4.04 6.55 -2.93
C LEU A 50 3.42 7.29 -4.12
N VAL A 51 3.66 6.81 -5.34
CA VAL A 51 3.07 7.36 -6.56
C VAL A 51 1.56 7.23 -6.51
N ALA A 52 0.99 6.06 -6.22
CA ALA A 52 -0.46 5.86 -6.15
C ALA A 52 -1.13 6.75 -5.09
N THR A 53 -0.47 6.93 -3.94
CA THR A 53 -0.96 7.79 -2.85
C THR A 53 -0.89 9.27 -3.25
N GLY A 54 0.20 9.69 -3.92
CA GLY A 54 0.42 11.06 -4.37
C GLY A 54 -0.39 11.49 -5.60
N LEU A 55 -0.65 10.57 -6.54
CA LEU A 55 -1.32 10.85 -7.82
C LEU A 55 -2.85 10.74 -7.77
N GLY A 56 -3.44 10.59 -6.58
CA GLY A 56 -4.86 10.88 -6.41
C GLY A 56 -5.73 9.78 -5.80
N LEU A 57 -5.17 8.64 -5.36
CA LEU A 57 -5.98 7.70 -4.58
C LEU A 57 -6.20 8.13 -3.13
N GLY A 58 -5.43 9.10 -2.60
CA GLY A 58 -5.61 9.60 -1.23
C GLY A 58 -5.73 8.45 -0.20
N PRO A 59 -6.79 8.41 0.65
CA PRO A 59 -6.96 7.36 1.66
C PRO A 59 -7.13 5.95 1.06
N PHE A 60 -7.42 5.80 -0.24
CA PHE A 60 -7.53 4.48 -0.88
C PHE A 60 -6.16 3.81 -1.09
N GLY A 61 -5.05 4.54 -1.01
CA GLY A 61 -3.70 3.96 -0.99
C GLY A 61 -3.46 3.07 0.25
N LEU A 62 -4.17 3.31 1.35
CA LEU A 62 -4.09 2.48 2.57
C LEU A 62 -4.52 1.03 2.34
N VAL A 63 -5.47 0.80 1.42
CA VAL A 63 -5.92 -0.56 1.09
C VAL A 63 -4.80 -1.36 0.43
N LEU A 64 -3.98 -0.72 -0.42
CA LEU A 64 -2.82 -1.33 -1.05
C LEU A 64 -1.68 -1.60 -0.05
N VAL A 65 -1.45 -0.70 0.90
CA VAL A 65 -0.45 -0.91 1.97
C VAL A 65 -0.80 -2.11 2.83
N ARG A 66 -2.09 -2.27 3.18
CA ARG A 66 -2.56 -3.41 4.00
C ARG A 66 -2.33 -4.76 3.31
N ARG A 67 -2.48 -4.81 1.98
CA ARG A 67 -2.29 -6.04 1.20
C ARG A 67 -0.85 -6.33 0.79
N THR A 68 0.07 -5.38 0.94
CA THR A 68 1.44 -5.57 0.47
C THR A 68 2.17 -6.66 1.28
N PRO A 69 2.73 -7.70 0.65
CA PRO A 69 3.43 -8.79 1.34
C PRO A 69 4.88 -8.45 1.69
N VAL A 70 5.41 -7.38 1.10
CA VAL A 70 6.84 -7.03 1.12
C VAL A 70 7.28 -6.33 2.42
N MET A 71 6.33 -5.87 3.27
CA MET A 71 6.65 -5.11 4.48
C MET A 71 6.31 -5.84 5.77
N ALA A 72 7.19 -5.71 6.77
CA ALA A 72 6.99 -6.24 8.10
C ALA A 72 5.73 -5.63 8.77
N PRO A 73 5.02 -6.38 9.63
CA PRO A 73 3.80 -5.91 10.29
C PRO A 73 3.89 -4.53 10.97
N PRO A 74 4.98 -4.16 11.70
CA PRO A 74 5.05 -2.86 12.35
C PRO A 74 5.30 -1.71 11.37
N GLU A 75 6.08 -1.94 10.31
CA GLU A 75 6.43 -0.91 9.33
C GLU A 75 5.20 -0.51 8.50
N LYS A 76 4.28 -1.46 8.24
CA LYS A 76 2.98 -1.20 7.61
C LYS A 76 2.14 -0.19 8.39
N TRP A 77 2.11 -0.32 9.72
CA TRP A 77 1.35 0.58 10.58
C TRP A 77 1.95 1.99 10.62
N ALA A 78 3.28 2.10 10.64
CA ALA A 78 3.95 3.40 10.60
C ALA A 78 3.64 4.16 9.30
N TRP A 79 3.70 3.49 8.16
CA TRP A 79 3.37 4.08 6.86
C TRP A 79 1.87 4.41 6.73
N ALA A 80 0.99 3.52 7.20
CA ALA A 80 -0.44 3.77 7.24
C ALA A 80 -0.78 5.00 8.08
N ALA A 81 -0.20 5.11 9.28
CA ALA A 81 -0.38 6.26 10.16
C ALA A 81 0.15 7.55 9.54
N GLY A 82 1.32 7.52 8.89
CA GLY A 82 1.89 8.66 8.19
C GLY A 82 1.00 9.18 7.07
N ILE A 83 0.51 8.29 6.20
CA ILE A 83 -0.39 8.64 5.09
C ILE A 83 -1.71 9.21 5.64
N ALA A 84 -2.28 8.59 6.68
CA ALA A 84 -3.50 9.08 7.31
C ALA A 84 -3.31 10.48 7.91
N ALA A 85 -2.22 10.70 8.64
CA ALA A 85 -1.90 12.00 9.24
C ALA A 85 -1.74 13.10 8.19
N VAL A 86 -1.01 12.82 7.10
CA VAL A 86 -0.84 13.78 5.99
C VAL A 86 -2.17 14.08 5.30
N THR A 87 -3.01 13.06 5.08
CA THR A 87 -4.33 13.21 4.47
C THR A 87 -5.24 14.09 5.34
N VAL A 88 -5.28 13.84 6.65
CA VAL A 88 -6.06 14.66 7.60
C VAL A 88 -5.54 16.09 7.65
N TRP A 89 -4.22 16.27 7.66
CA TRP A 89 -3.60 17.60 7.68
C TRP A 89 -3.94 18.42 6.44
N LEU A 90 -3.86 17.82 5.23
CA LEU A 90 -4.26 18.46 3.99
C LEU A 90 -5.75 18.83 3.99
N GLY A 91 -6.61 17.90 4.44
CA GLY A 91 -8.04 18.16 4.57
C GLY A 91 -8.34 19.31 5.53
N TYR A 92 -7.62 19.38 6.66
CA TYR A 92 -7.74 20.46 7.62
C TYR A 92 -7.28 21.82 7.04
N ARG A 93 -6.19 21.84 6.27
CA ARG A 93 -5.70 23.05 5.59
C ARG A 93 -6.71 23.56 4.55
N LEU A 94 -7.30 22.67 3.77
CA LEU A 94 -8.37 23.00 2.83
C LEU A 94 -9.62 23.52 3.54
N TYR A 95 -10.03 22.88 4.63
CA TYR A 95 -11.17 23.32 5.43
C TYR A 95 -10.96 24.73 6.00
N GLN A 96 -9.76 25.00 6.54
CA GLN A 96 -9.37 26.33 6.99
C GLN A 96 -9.40 27.37 5.86
N ALA A 97 -8.89 27.03 4.67
CA ALA A 97 -8.94 27.93 3.52
C ALA A 97 -10.38 28.25 3.11
N VAL A 98 -11.27 27.25 3.07
CA VAL A 98 -12.70 27.45 2.78
C VAL A 98 -13.37 28.31 3.84
N LEU A 99 -13.07 28.11 5.12
CA LEU A 99 -13.58 28.95 6.20
C LEU A 99 -13.11 30.40 6.08
N MET A 100 -11.83 30.63 5.76
CA MET A 100 -11.32 31.99 5.52
C MET A 100 -12.00 32.64 4.31
N VAL A 101 -12.17 31.91 3.21
CA VAL A 101 -12.88 32.39 2.03
C VAL A 101 -14.33 32.74 2.37
N LYS A 102 -15.04 31.89 3.13
CA LYS A 102 -16.39 32.18 3.62
C LYS A 102 -16.43 33.40 4.55
N ALA A 103 -15.45 33.57 5.44
CA ALA A 103 -15.38 34.71 6.34
C ALA A 103 -15.15 36.03 5.56
N VAL A 104 -14.27 36.01 4.55
CA VAL A 104 -14.01 37.16 3.68
C VAL A 104 -15.20 37.49 2.78
N LEU A 105 -15.82 36.47 2.15
CA LEU A 105 -17.03 36.66 1.34
C LEU A 105 -18.24 37.07 2.18
N GLY A 106 -18.38 36.53 3.39
CA GLY A 106 -19.40 36.92 4.35
C GLY A 106 -19.27 38.39 4.73
N MET A 107 -18.06 38.85 5.08
CA MET A 107 -17.78 40.28 5.29
C MET A 107 -18.07 41.13 4.05
N ALA A 108 -17.77 40.64 2.84
CA ALA A 108 -18.06 41.34 1.59
C ALA A 108 -19.56 41.43 1.27
N SER A 109 -20.38 40.50 1.77
CA SER A 109 -21.84 40.48 1.55
C SER A 109 -22.66 41.35 2.53
N GLY A 110 -22.03 42.01 3.50
CA GLY A 110 -22.68 43.02 4.36
C GLY A 110 -23.85 42.53 5.22
N GLN A 111 -23.93 41.24 5.54
CA GLN A 111 -24.93 40.72 6.49
C GLN A 111 -24.45 40.92 7.92
N PHE A 112 -24.85 42.05 8.52
CA PHE A 112 -24.92 42.27 9.96
C PHE A 112 -26.39 42.40 10.38
#